data_AF-A0A6B3GHJ9-F1
#
_entry.id   AF-A0A6B3GHJ9-F1
#
_cell.length_a   1.000
_cell.length_b   1.000
_cell.length_c   1.000
_cell.angle_alpha   90.00
_cell.angle_beta   90.00
_cell.angle_gamma   90.00
#
_symmetry.space_group_name_H-M   'P 1'
#
loop_
_entity.id
_entity.type
_entity.pdbx_description
1 polymer ?
#
loop_
_entity_poly.entity_id
_entity_poly.type
_entity_poly.pdbx_seq_one_letter_code
_entity_poly.pdbx_strand_id
1 'polypeptide(L)'
;TPTAALVPEETATVLDPALTAALQDRARTAGTTLNTVVQTGWGLVLSRLTGRDDVVFGSAVSGRPAELDGVEGMLGLFVNTLPTRVRTAPARTLADAVADLHARQVALLDHQHLGLADIQQLVGLPALLDTMTVFENYPFDDDALSGSEQAAGLDVRGIGGRDATHYPLTLAITLQGGRLRLVLKHRPDLYDTRAAHTVLERLTRALDHLAHRPDLPAGQVDLAPDASATLSGRPGITPVLGCAGTVAAVAADTPDAIAVRPLEDGQQPVTYAELVLRAGQFAQRLRETGAGPETVVALLLPRSVDLVVAELAVAWTGAAYLPLHPDWPAARIRTVLGTAGAVALICRPGTETDAYGPVAVLHPDGDPTPSDGHPGTPPAAPAPHRLAYVMYTSGST
;
A
#
# COMPACT_ATOMS: atom_id res chain seq x y z
N THR A 1 -14.33 34.27 18.91
CA THR A 1 -15.59 33.56 18.59
C THR A 1 -15.55 32.24 19.34
N PRO A 2 -16.47 31.93 20.25
CA PRO A 2 -16.45 30.64 20.93
C PRO A 2 -16.64 29.55 19.87
N THR A 3 -15.66 28.68 19.74
CA THR A 3 -15.68 27.52 18.84
C THR A 3 -16.91 26.70 19.21
N ALA A 4 -17.86 26.56 18.28
CA ALA A 4 -19.03 25.69 18.50
C ALA A 4 -18.52 24.32 18.96
N ALA A 5 -19.08 23.79 20.05
CA ALA A 5 -18.68 22.49 20.56
C ALA A 5 -18.84 21.46 19.44
N LEU A 6 -17.72 20.83 19.05
CA LEU A 6 -17.71 19.86 17.97
C LEU A 6 -18.53 18.64 18.43
N VAL A 7 -19.66 18.41 17.77
CA VAL A 7 -20.56 17.30 18.08
C VAL A 7 -20.06 16.05 17.35
N PRO A 8 -19.74 14.95 18.06
CA PRO A 8 -19.39 13.70 17.40
C PRO A 8 -20.55 13.19 16.54
N GLU A 9 -20.20 12.63 15.38
CA GLU A 9 -21.14 11.88 14.54
C GLU A 9 -21.06 10.39 14.86
N GLU A 10 -22.11 9.65 14.55
CA GLU A 10 -22.18 8.22 14.84
C GLU A 10 -22.46 7.42 13.56
N THR A 11 -21.80 6.29 13.43
CA THR A 11 -22.10 5.27 12.42
C THR A 11 -22.25 3.94 13.14
N ALA A 12 -23.20 3.11 12.71
CA ALA A 12 -23.49 1.86 13.41
C ALA A 12 -23.61 0.68 12.44
N THR A 13 -23.27 -0.50 12.93
CA THR A 13 -23.48 -1.77 12.25
C THR A 13 -23.93 -2.81 13.28
N VAL A 14 -24.91 -3.63 12.90
CA VAL A 14 -25.35 -4.77 13.71
C VAL A 14 -24.79 -6.03 13.05
N LEU A 15 -24.08 -6.84 13.82
CA LEU A 15 -23.51 -8.09 13.30
C LEU A 15 -24.61 -9.11 13.03
N ASP A 16 -24.34 -9.97 12.04
CA ASP A 16 -25.19 -11.14 11.77
C ASP A 16 -25.32 -12.00 13.04
N PRO A 17 -26.52 -12.56 13.33
CA PRO A 17 -26.72 -13.46 14.46
C PRO A 17 -25.71 -14.62 14.51
N ALA A 18 -25.40 -15.24 13.37
CA ALA A 18 -24.48 -16.36 13.28
C ALA A 18 -23.05 -15.93 13.64
N LEU A 19 -22.62 -14.76 13.17
CA LEU A 19 -21.31 -14.20 13.53
C LEU A 19 -21.24 -13.88 15.03
N THR A 20 -22.29 -13.28 15.60
CA THR A 20 -22.35 -13.01 17.04
C THR A 20 -22.24 -14.30 17.87
N ALA A 21 -22.99 -15.34 17.49
CA ALA A 21 -22.94 -16.64 18.14
C ALA A 21 -21.56 -17.31 18.01
N ALA A 22 -20.93 -17.23 16.84
CA ALA A 22 -19.59 -17.77 16.60
C ALA A 22 -18.52 -17.05 17.45
N LEU A 23 -18.62 -15.72 17.62
CA LEU A 23 -17.75 -14.96 18.51
C LEU A 23 -17.95 -15.34 19.98
N GLN A 24 -19.19 -15.52 20.42
CA GLN A 24 -19.52 -15.98 21.77
C GLN A 24 -18.97 -17.39 22.03
N ASP A 25 -19.11 -18.31 21.07
CA ASP A 25 -18.59 -19.66 21.16
C ASP A 25 -17.06 -19.69 21.17
N ARG A 26 -16.42 -18.83 20.34
CA ARG A 26 -14.97 -18.65 20.32
C ARG A 26 -14.46 -18.18 21.68
N ALA A 27 -15.08 -17.15 22.25
CA ALA A 27 -14.71 -16.65 23.57
C ALA A 27 -14.83 -17.75 24.64
N ARG A 28 -15.94 -18.49 24.64
CA ARG A 28 -16.17 -19.62 25.56
C ARG A 28 -15.12 -20.71 25.42
N THR A 29 -14.84 -21.14 24.19
CA THR A 29 -13.88 -22.22 23.88
C THR A 29 -12.45 -21.83 24.25
N ALA A 30 -12.09 -20.55 24.07
CA ALA A 30 -10.77 -20.03 24.45
C ALA A 30 -10.65 -19.69 25.95
N GLY A 31 -11.74 -19.78 26.72
CA GLY A 31 -11.75 -19.36 28.13
C GLY A 31 -11.57 -17.84 28.31
N THR A 32 -12.00 -17.04 27.33
CA THR A 32 -11.86 -15.57 27.31
C THR A 32 -13.23 -14.90 27.34
N THR A 33 -13.26 -13.56 27.43
CA THR A 33 -14.51 -12.80 27.34
C THR A 33 -14.82 -12.39 25.90
N LEU A 34 -16.10 -12.18 25.59
CA LEU A 34 -16.50 -11.60 24.29
C LEU A 34 -15.87 -10.22 24.07
N ASN A 35 -15.77 -9.40 25.14
CA ASN A 35 -15.09 -8.11 25.10
C ASN A 35 -13.62 -8.24 24.67
N THR A 36 -12.89 -9.23 25.19
CA THR A 36 -11.49 -9.50 24.78
C THR A 36 -11.37 -9.81 23.29
N VAL A 37 -12.28 -10.62 22.74
CA VAL A 37 -12.30 -10.94 21.30
C VAL A 37 -12.56 -9.67 20.48
N VAL A 38 -13.55 -8.87 20.86
CA VAL A 38 -13.90 -7.62 20.16
C VAL A 38 -12.76 -6.60 20.21
N GLN A 39 -12.12 -6.43 21.36
CA GLN A 39 -10.96 -5.55 21.54
C GLN A 39 -9.74 -6.02 20.75
N THR A 40 -9.54 -7.34 20.60
CA THR A 40 -8.51 -7.88 19.70
C THR A 40 -8.81 -7.52 18.25
N GLY A 41 -10.08 -7.64 17.83
CA GLY A 41 -10.56 -7.19 16.52
C GLY A 41 -10.30 -5.70 16.28
N TRP A 42 -10.59 -4.86 17.27
CA TRP A 42 -10.29 -3.43 17.21
C TRP A 42 -8.78 -3.16 17.08
N GLY A 43 -7.96 -3.85 17.87
CA GLY A 43 -6.50 -3.77 17.77
C GLY A 43 -5.96 -4.16 16.39
N LEU A 44 -6.52 -5.19 15.75
CA LEU A 44 -6.16 -5.58 14.38
C LEU A 44 -6.48 -4.48 13.36
N VAL A 45 -7.65 -3.84 13.48
CA VAL A 45 -8.03 -2.73 12.60
C VAL A 45 -7.08 -1.56 12.78
N LEU A 46 -6.81 -1.14 14.02
CA LEU A 46 -5.86 -0.06 14.31
C LEU A 46 -4.46 -0.38 13.81
N SER A 47 -4.01 -1.62 13.96
CA SER A 47 -2.71 -2.08 13.46
C SER A 47 -2.60 -1.86 11.94
N ARG A 48 -3.63 -2.24 11.17
CA ARG A 48 -3.65 -2.05 9.72
C ARG A 48 -3.80 -0.59 9.29
N LEU A 49 -4.50 0.23 10.05
CA LEU A 49 -4.65 1.66 9.75
C LEU A 49 -3.39 2.46 10.07
N THR A 50 -2.62 2.03 11.08
CA THR A 50 -1.42 2.75 11.54
C THR A 50 -0.11 2.17 11.02
N GLY A 51 -0.13 0.96 10.43
CA GLY A 51 1.06 0.24 10.01
C GLY A 51 1.92 -0.23 11.19
N ARG A 52 1.32 -0.42 12.37
CA ARG A 52 2.02 -0.82 13.60
C ARG A 52 1.47 -2.15 14.11
N ASP A 53 2.34 -3.02 14.59
CA ASP A 53 1.93 -4.33 15.15
C ASP A 53 1.68 -4.28 16.66
N ASP A 54 1.82 -3.11 17.28
CA ASP A 54 1.66 -2.86 18.70
C ASP A 54 0.89 -1.55 18.88
N VAL A 55 -0.36 -1.65 19.30
CA VAL A 55 -1.31 -0.54 19.37
C VAL A 55 -1.90 -0.42 20.77
N VAL A 56 -2.20 0.80 21.18
CA VAL A 56 -2.80 1.11 22.48
C VAL A 56 -4.06 1.94 22.27
N PHE A 57 -5.14 1.58 22.95
CA PHE A 57 -6.40 2.31 22.96
C PHE A 57 -7.03 2.28 24.36
N GLY A 58 -7.94 3.21 24.65
CA GLY A 58 -8.65 3.23 25.92
C GLY A 58 -9.70 2.14 25.99
N SER A 59 -9.85 1.51 27.15
CA SER A 59 -11.02 0.68 27.46
C SER A 59 -11.67 1.17 28.74
N ALA A 60 -12.99 1.35 28.71
CA ALA A 60 -13.77 1.59 29.91
C ALA A 60 -13.93 0.29 30.72
N VAL A 61 -13.62 0.36 32.01
CA VAL A 61 -13.86 -0.71 32.99
C VAL A 61 -14.85 -0.21 34.05
N SER A 62 -15.58 -1.13 34.70
CA SER A 62 -16.58 -0.76 35.72
C SER A 62 -15.96 -0.08 36.94
N GLY A 63 -14.70 -0.38 37.25
CA GLY A 63 -13.98 0.05 38.45
C GLY A 63 -14.66 -0.35 39.77
N ARG A 64 -15.43 -1.44 39.74
CA ARG A 64 -16.09 -2.04 40.90
C ARG A 64 -15.34 -3.32 41.31
N PRO A 65 -14.43 -3.27 42.30
CA PRO A 65 -13.63 -4.42 42.69
C PRO A 65 -14.51 -5.48 43.39
N ALA A 66 -14.30 -6.76 43.05
CA ALA A 66 -15.10 -7.88 43.59
C ALA A 66 -14.92 -8.07 45.11
N GLU A 67 -13.85 -7.54 45.69
CA GLU A 67 -13.53 -7.60 47.12
C GLU A 67 -14.40 -6.66 47.96
N LEU A 68 -15.09 -5.70 47.33
CA LEU A 68 -15.94 -4.75 48.02
C LEU A 68 -17.39 -5.28 48.06
N ASP A 69 -17.80 -5.79 49.22
CA ASP A 69 -19.15 -6.32 49.42
C ASP A 69 -20.23 -5.29 49.04
N GLY A 70 -21.18 -5.72 48.21
CA GLY A 70 -22.30 -4.88 47.76
C GLY A 70 -21.94 -3.81 46.74
N VAL A 71 -20.71 -3.81 46.19
CA VAL A 71 -20.27 -2.80 45.23
C VAL A 71 -21.18 -2.68 44.01
N GLU A 72 -21.83 -3.76 43.59
CA GLU A 72 -22.74 -3.77 42.42
C GLU A 72 -23.92 -2.80 42.59
N GLY A 73 -24.42 -2.61 43.82
CA GLY A 73 -25.53 -1.72 44.14
C GLY A 73 -25.13 -0.29 44.53
N MET A 74 -23.83 0.03 44.58
CA MET A 74 -23.36 1.34 45.05
C MET A 74 -23.53 2.42 43.97
N LEU A 75 -24.07 3.59 44.36
CA LEU A 75 -24.12 4.78 43.51
C LEU A 75 -22.83 5.60 43.68
N GLY A 76 -22.13 5.87 42.58
CA GLY A 76 -20.87 6.63 42.61
C GLY A 76 -20.11 6.61 41.30
N LEU A 77 -18.99 7.35 41.23
CA LEU A 77 -18.10 7.37 40.08
C LEU A 77 -17.10 6.21 40.18
N PHE A 78 -17.47 5.07 39.57
CA PHE A 78 -16.62 3.88 39.54
C PHE A 78 -15.95 3.65 38.19
N VAL A 79 -16.59 4.05 37.08
CA VAL A 79 -16.05 3.81 35.74
C VAL A 79 -14.66 4.41 35.61
N ASN A 80 -13.72 3.61 35.15
CA ASN A 80 -12.34 4.03 34.92
C ASN A 80 -11.92 3.73 33.47
N THR A 81 -10.94 4.46 32.96
CA THR A 81 -10.38 4.26 31.62
C THR A 81 -8.95 3.74 31.74
N LEU A 82 -8.69 2.57 31.14
CA LEU A 82 -7.38 1.94 31.19
C LEU A 82 -6.78 1.80 29.78
N PRO A 83 -5.45 2.02 29.63
CA PRO A 83 -4.76 1.69 28.39
C PRO A 83 -4.79 0.18 28.11
N THR A 84 -5.33 -0.18 26.96
CA THR A 84 -5.39 -1.56 26.45
C THR A 84 -4.40 -1.69 25.30
N ARG A 85 -3.35 -2.49 25.51
CA ARG A 85 -2.29 -2.73 24.53
C ARG A 85 -2.49 -4.07 23.83
N VAL A 86 -2.64 -4.04 22.51
CA VAL A 86 -2.84 -5.22 21.66
C VAL A 86 -1.65 -5.37 20.73
N ARG A 87 -1.10 -6.59 20.67
CA ARG A 87 0.07 -6.93 19.85
C ARG A 87 -0.28 -7.97 18.80
N THR A 88 -0.18 -7.59 17.53
CA THR A 88 -0.60 -8.34 16.35
C THR A 88 0.57 -8.54 15.39
N ALA A 89 1.72 -8.98 15.90
CA ALA A 89 2.91 -9.28 15.09
C ALA A 89 2.54 -10.19 13.89
N PRO A 90 3.13 -10.00 12.70
CA PRO A 90 2.63 -10.64 11.47
C PRO A 90 2.56 -12.16 11.52
N ALA A 91 3.49 -12.80 12.26
CA ALA A 91 3.57 -14.24 12.43
C ALA A 91 2.69 -14.80 13.57
N ARG A 92 2.15 -13.94 14.44
CA ARG A 92 1.33 -14.36 15.59
C ARG A 92 -0.07 -14.75 15.11
N THR A 93 -0.61 -15.86 15.60
CA THR A 93 -1.99 -16.27 15.27
C THR A 93 -3.03 -15.35 15.93
N LEU A 94 -4.24 -15.31 15.39
CA LEU A 94 -5.34 -14.56 16.01
C LEU A 94 -5.70 -15.11 17.39
N ALA A 95 -5.67 -16.43 17.58
CA ALA A 95 -5.87 -17.08 18.86
C ALA A 95 -4.85 -16.62 19.90
N ASP A 96 -3.56 -16.58 19.55
CA ASP A 96 -2.49 -16.14 20.44
C ASP A 96 -2.65 -14.66 20.81
N ALA A 97 -3.12 -13.82 19.88
CA ALA A 97 -3.38 -12.41 20.15
C ALA A 97 -4.53 -12.23 21.17
N VAL A 98 -5.62 -12.99 21.03
CA VAL A 98 -6.73 -12.99 21.99
C VAL A 98 -6.26 -13.49 23.35
N ALA A 99 -5.48 -14.58 23.39
CA ALA A 99 -4.97 -15.15 24.64
C ALA A 99 -4.00 -14.21 25.37
N ASP A 100 -3.06 -13.56 24.65
CA ASP A 100 -2.16 -12.55 25.22
C ASP A 100 -2.93 -11.36 25.78
N LEU A 101 -3.95 -10.87 25.07
CA LEU A 101 -4.79 -9.79 25.57
C LEU A 101 -5.58 -10.22 26.82
N HIS A 102 -6.17 -11.42 26.80
CA HIS A 102 -6.92 -11.93 27.95
C HIS A 102 -6.04 -12.03 29.20
N ALA A 103 -4.85 -12.63 29.07
CA ALA A 103 -3.91 -12.78 30.19
C ALA A 103 -3.50 -11.41 30.77
N ARG A 104 -3.30 -10.40 29.91
CA ARG A 104 -3.03 -9.02 30.33
C ARG A 104 -4.20 -8.39 31.06
N GLN A 105 -5.43 -8.60 30.60
CA GLN A 105 -6.63 -8.08 31.26
C GLN A 105 -6.84 -8.68 32.63
N VAL A 106 -6.60 -10.00 32.79
CA VAL A 106 -6.67 -10.67 34.09
C VAL A 106 -5.63 -10.09 35.05
N ALA A 107 -4.38 -9.92 34.61
CA ALA A 107 -3.32 -9.30 35.42
C ALA A 107 -3.59 -7.83 35.78
N LEU A 108 -4.48 -7.15 35.05
CA LEU A 108 -4.87 -5.76 35.32
C LEU A 108 -5.97 -5.63 36.38
N LEU A 109 -6.70 -6.71 36.74
CA LEU A 109 -7.85 -6.66 37.66
C LEU A 109 -7.50 -5.96 38.98
N ASP A 110 -6.36 -6.33 39.58
CA ASP A 110 -5.88 -5.78 40.86
C ASP A 110 -5.42 -4.31 40.76
N HIS A 111 -5.28 -3.78 39.54
CA HIS A 111 -4.76 -2.45 39.24
C HIS A 111 -5.78 -1.52 38.60
N GLN A 112 -7.04 -1.96 38.41
CA GLN A 112 -8.06 -1.16 37.73
C GLN A 112 -8.47 0.12 38.48
N HIS A 113 -8.04 0.29 39.72
CA HIS A 113 -8.28 1.49 40.53
C HIS A 113 -7.36 2.67 40.15
N LEU A 114 -6.27 2.44 39.40
CA LEU A 114 -5.35 3.50 38.99
C LEU A 114 -5.96 4.37 37.88
N GLY A 115 -6.00 5.68 38.08
CA GLY A 115 -6.55 6.61 37.10
C GLY A 115 -5.65 6.76 35.87
N LEU A 116 -6.25 7.04 34.71
CA LEU A 116 -5.51 7.26 33.46
C LEU A 116 -4.44 8.37 33.60
N ALA A 117 -4.73 9.44 34.33
CA ALA A 117 -3.79 10.54 34.56
C ALA A 117 -2.53 10.08 35.32
N ASP A 118 -2.68 9.24 36.33
CA ASP A 118 -1.56 8.68 37.09
C ASP A 118 -0.73 7.76 36.19
N ILE A 119 -1.38 6.93 35.38
CA ILE A 119 -0.71 6.06 34.41
C ILE A 119 0.08 6.89 33.39
N GLN A 120 -0.51 7.98 32.87
CA GLN A 120 0.16 8.92 31.96
C GLN A 120 1.40 9.54 32.60
N GLN A 121 1.29 9.99 33.85
CA GLN A 121 2.40 10.59 34.60
C GLN A 121 3.53 9.58 34.84
N LEU A 122 3.20 8.32 35.19
CA LEU A 122 4.18 7.26 35.41
C LEU A 122 4.93 6.87 34.14
N VAL A 123 4.23 6.85 33.00
CA VAL A 123 4.83 6.50 31.70
C VAL A 123 5.63 7.68 31.11
N GLY A 124 5.31 8.92 31.50
CA GLY A 124 6.01 10.12 31.03
C GLY A 124 5.67 10.52 29.59
N LEU A 125 4.50 10.11 29.09
CA LEU A 125 4.03 10.44 27.74
C LEU A 125 2.88 11.46 27.77
N PRO A 126 2.85 12.43 26.84
CA PRO A 126 1.83 13.49 26.83
C PRO A 126 0.43 12.99 26.45
N ALA A 127 0.36 11.89 25.69
CA ALA A 127 -0.90 11.21 25.35
C ALA A 127 -0.63 9.71 25.23
N LEU A 128 -1.56 8.89 25.76
CA LEU A 128 -1.49 7.43 25.69
C LEU A 128 -2.53 6.82 24.75
N LEU A 129 -3.60 7.55 24.44
CA LEU A 129 -4.80 7.02 23.80
C LEU A 129 -5.36 8.05 22.82
N ASP A 130 -5.59 7.61 21.58
CA ASP A 130 -6.29 8.39 20.54
C ASP A 130 -7.66 7.79 20.19
N THR A 131 -7.96 6.59 20.69
CA THR A 131 -9.24 5.91 20.47
C THR A 131 -9.69 5.23 21.75
N MET A 132 -11.00 4.97 21.86
CA MET A 132 -11.59 4.31 23.03
C MET A 132 -12.56 3.20 22.62
N THR A 133 -12.65 2.17 23.45
CA THR A 133 -13.63 1.09 23.36
C THR A 133 -14.46 1.03 24.64
N VAL A 134 -15.77 0.87 24.50
CA VAL A 134 -16.71 0.76 25.61
C VAL A 134 -17.58 -0.46 25.35
N PHE A 135 -17.51 -1.47 26.23
CA PHE A 135 -18.36 -2.66 26.14
C PHE A 135 -19.43 -2.57 27.22
N GLU A 136 -20.68 -2.38 26.81
CA GLU A 136 -21.81 -2.24 27.71
C GLU A 136 -22.47 -3.61 27.93
N ASN A 137 -22.25 -4.17 29.11
CA ASN A 137 -22.81 -5.46 29.54
C ASN A 137 -24.22 -5.35 30.15
N TYR A 138 -24.86 -4.18 30.10
CA TYR A 138 -26.20 -4.03 30.65
C TYR A 138 -27.24 -4.40 29.60
N PRO A 139 -28.15 -5.36 29.88
CA PRO A 139 -29.40 -5.40 29.17
C PRO A 139 -30.15 -4.12 29.52
N PHE A 140 -30.21 -3.16 28.59
CA PHE A 140 -31.34 -2.23 28.60
C PHE A 140 -32.55 -3.08 28.25
N ASP A 141 -33.23 -3.53 29.29
CA ASP A 141 -34.45 -4.31 29.18
C ASP A 141 -35.57 -3.33 28.83
N ASP A 142 -35.69 -2.98 27.54
CA ASP A 142 -36.78 -2.14 27.01
C ASP A 142 -38.15 -2.69 27.47
N ASP A 143 -38.26 -4.00 27.63
CA ASP A 143 -39.48 -4.69 28.12
C ASP A 143 -39.75 -4.44 29.61
N ALA A 144 -38.71 -4.33 30.46
CA ALA A 144 -38.88 -4.02 31.89
C ALA A 144 -39.24 -2.56 32.14
N LEU A 145 -38.70 -1.64 31.33
CA LEU A 145 -39.06 -0.21 31.37
C LEU A 145 -40.51 -0.02 30.87
N SER A 146 -40.84 -0.55 29.69
CA SER A 146 -42.18 -0.42 29.11
C SER A 146 -43.29 -1.05 29.98
N GLY A 147 -43.03 -2.21 30.60
CA GLY A 147 -43.97 -2.83 31.54
C GLY A 147 -44.24 -2.03 32.82
N SER A 148 -43.21 -1.34 33.35
CA SER A 148 -43.35 -0.46 34.53
C SER A 148 -44.05 0.87 34.21
N GLU A 149 -43.88 1.36 32.98
CA GLU A 149 -44.42 2.63 32.48
C GLU A 149 -45.91 2.55 32.16
N GLN A 150 -46.37 1.45 31.54
CA GLN A 150 -47.80 1.22 31.32
C GLN A 150 -48.59 1.06 32.62
N ALA A 151 -48.00 0.52 33.67
CA ALA A 151 -48.60 0.48 35.00
C ALA A 151 -48.67 1.87 35.66
N ALA A 152 -47.78 2.79 35.27
CA ALA A 152 -47.71 4.18 35.76
C ALA A 152 -48.40 5.21 34.85
N GLY A 153 -48.98 4.80 33.72
CA GLY A 153 -49.63 5.70 32.74
C GLY A 153 -48.66 6.60 31.97
N LEU A 154 -47.37 6.25 31.94
CA LEU A 154 -46.32 6.94 31.18
C LEU A 154 -46.01 6.17 29.89
N ASP A 155 -45.60 6.89 28.86
CA ASP A 155 -45.29 6.35 27.54
C ASP A 155 -44.00 7.03 27.03
N VAL A 156 -42.86 6.40 27.29
CA VAL A 156 -41.55 6.93 26.88
C VAL A 156 -41.36 6.67 25.39
N ARG A 157 -41.51 7.74 24.60
CA ARG A 157 -41.41 7.71 23.12
C ARG A 157 -39.99 7.63 22.57
N GLY A 158 -38.98 7.73 23.43
CA GLY A 158 -37.58 7.61 23.05
C GLY A 158 -36.62 8.00 24.18
N ILE A 159 -35.53 7.27 24.28
CA ILE A 159 -34.40 7.57 25.17
C ILE A 159 -33.23 7.94 24.27
N GLY A 160 -32.70 9.15 24.44
CA GLY A 160 -31.54 9.65 23.71
C GLY A 160 -30.44 10.07 24.67
N GLY A 161 -29.26 9.45 24.56
CA GLY A 161 -28.04 9.87 25.23
C GLY A 161 -27.07 10.48 24.22
N ARG A 162 -26.43 11.60 24.58
CA ARG A 162 -25.33 12.20 23.79
C ARG A 162 -24.11 12.34 24.68
N ASP A 163 -23.18 11.41 24.54
CA ASP A 163 -21.86 11.53 25.16
C ASP A 163 -20.92 12.30 24.24
N ALA A 164 -20.37 13.39 24.74
CA ALA A 164 -19.26 14.06 24.09
C ALA A 164 -17.99 13.23 24.32
N THR A 165 -17.62 12.39 23.35
CA THR A 165 -16.33 11.69 23.36
C THR A 165 -15.26 12.64 22.86
N HIS A 166 -14.23 12.92 23.67
CA HIS A 166 -13.09 13.76 23.29
C HIS A 166 -12.06 13.05 22.41
N TYR A 167 -12.19 11.74 22.19
CA TYR A 167 -11.32 10.96 21.31
C TYR A 167 -11.77 11.04 19.84
N PRO A 168 -10.83 11.07 18.88
CA PRO A 168 -11.12 10.97 17.45
C PRO A 168 -12.09 9.84 17.05
N LEU A 169 -11.93 8.66 17.65
CA LEU A 169 -12.79 7.49 17.45
C LEU A 169 -13.13 6.82 18.79
N THR A 170 -14.41 6.59 19.04
CA THR A 170 -14.90 5.80 20.17
C THR A 170 -15.85 4.71 19.69
N LEU A 171 -15.47 3.45 19.93
CA LEU A 171 -16.26 2.27 19.60
C LEU A 171 -17.08 1.85 20.82
N ALA A 172 -18.40 2.05 20.77
CA ALA A 172 -19.34 1.51 21.74
C ALA A 172 -19.91 0.17 21.23
N ILE A 173 -19.92 -0.83 22.11
CA ILE A 173 -20.33 -2.20 21.81
C ILE A 173 -21.44 -2.59 22.79
N THR A 174 -22.59 -2.99 22.25
CA THR A 174 -23.73 -3.48 23.02
C THR A 174 -24.20 -4.83 22.49
N LEU A 175 -24.76 -5.67 23.36
CA LEU A 175 -25.43 -6.90 22.97
C LEU A 175 -26.95 -6.69 23.04
N GLN A 176 -27.61 -6.54 21.90
CA GLN A 176 -29.05 -6.26 21.80
C GLN A 176 -29.75 -7.40 21.06
N GLY A 177 -30.73 -8.05 21.71
CA GLY A 177 -31.48 -9.16 21.11
C GLY A 177 -30.59 -10.30 20.61
N GLY A 178 -29.52 -10.62 21.35
CA GLY A 178 -28.55 -11.65 20.99
C GLY A 178 -27.59 -11.29 19.85
N ARG A 179 -27.57 -10.02 19.40
CA ARG A 179 -26.68 -9.52 18.34
C ARG A 179 -25.75 -8.43 18.86
N LEU A 180 -24.50 -8.46 18.43
CA LEU A 180 -23.56 -7.37 18.69
C LEU A 180 -23.91 -6.16 17.82
N ARG A 181 -24.17 -5.02 18.47
CA ARG A 181 -24.28 -3.71 17.83
C ARG A 181 -22.99 -2.95 18.09
N LEU A 182 -22.36 -2.51 17.01
CA LEU A 182 -21.13 -1.72 17.00
C LEU A 182 -21.49 -0.29 16.59
N VAL A 183 -21.23 0.68 17.47
CA VAL A 183 -21.45 2.10 17.20
C VAL A 183 -20.10 2.81 17.26
N LEU A 184 -19.67 3.37 16.13
CA LEU A 184 -18.46 4.17 16.04
C LEU A 184 -18.82 5.66 16.09
N LYS A 185 -18.57 6.27 17.25
CA LYS A 185 -18.61 7.72 17.43
C LYS A 185 -17.31 8.30 16.89
N HIS A 186 -17.39 9.34 16.06
CA HIS A 186 -16.22 9.92 15.40
C HIS A 186 -16.31 11.44 15.32
N ARG A 187 -15.14 12.07 15.31
CA ARG A 187 -15.02 13.51 15.13
C ARG A 187 -15.14 13.87 13.64
N PRO A 188 -16.16 14.65 13.21
CA PRO A 188 -16.36 14.97 11.79
C PRO A 188 -15.24 15.84 11.18
N ASP A 189 -14.42 16.50 12.00
CA ASP A 189 -13.24 17.24 11.52
C ASP A 189 -12.03 16.35 11.20
N LEU A 190 -12.05 15.08 11.63
CA LEU A 190 -10.97 14.11 11.43
C LEU A 190 -11.40 12.93 10.54
N TYR A 191 -12.65 12.50 10.66
CA TYR A 191 -13.22 11.38 9.90
C TYR A 191 -14.56 11.80 9.31
N ASP A 192 -14.75 11.56 8.01
CA ASP A 192 -16.09 11.62 7.43
C ASP A 192 -16.87 10.32 7.70
N THR A 193 -18.18 10.37 7.52
CA THR A 193 -19.07 9.23 7.75
C THR A 193 -18.69 8.00 6.89
N ARG A 194 -18.15 8.21 5.68
CA ARG A 194 -17.74 7.13 4.78
C ARG A 194 -16.50 6.41 5.31
N ALA A 195 -15.52 7.15 5.84
CA ALA A 195 -14.34 6.63 6.48
C ALA A 195 -14.73 5.85 7.75
N ALA A 196 -15.64 6.40 8.58
CA ALA A 196 -16.16 5.70 9.74
C ALA A 196 -16.85 4.37 9.36
N HIS A 197 -17.65 4.36 8.28
CA HIS A 197 -18.26 3.13 7.75
C HIS A 197 -17.21 2.10 7.31
N THR A 198 -16.17 2.56 6.62
CA THR A 198 -15.04 1.70 6.19
C THR A 198 -14.30 1.08 7.38
N VAL A 199 -14.16 1.82 8.50
CA VAL A 199 -13.56 1.30 9.73
C VAL A 199 -14.44 0.20 10.36
N LEU A 200 -15.77 0.37 10.38
CA LEU A 200 -16.70 -0.64 10.86
C LEU A 200 -16.74 -1.89 9.98
N GLU A 201 -16.64 -1.74 8.65
CA GLU A 201 -16.54 -2.86 7.72
C GLU A 201 -15.25 -3.67 7.97
N ARG A 202 -14.11 -2.98 8.16
CA ARG A 202 -12.84 -3.60 8.55
C ARG A 202 -12.96 -4.35 9.88
N LEU A 203 -13.61 -3.75 10.86
CA LEU A 203 -13.86 -4.39 12.16
C LEU A 203 -14.73 -5.63 12.01
N THR A 204 -15.81 -5.55 11.24
CA THR A 204 -16.69 -6.70 10.98
C THR A 204 -15.92 -7.86 10.34
N ARG A 205 -15.05 -7.58 9.36
CA ARG A 205 -14.15 -8.58 8.76
C ARG A 205 -13.14 -9.14 9.76
N ALA A 206 -12.54 -8.28 10.59
CA ALA A 206 -11.61 -8.74 11.62
C ALA A 206 -12.28 -9.69 12.62
N LEU A 207 -13.52 -9.39 13.01
CA LEU A 207 -14.33 -10.24 13.89
C LEU A 207 -14.71 -11.56 13.20
N ASP A 208 -15.04 -11.54 11.91
CA ASP A 208 -15.28 -12.77 11.13
C ASP A 208 -14.05 -13.68 11.12
N HIS A 209 -12.87 -13.11 10.88
CA HIS A 209 -11.61 -13.86 10.95
C HIS A 209 -11.33 -14.43 12.35
N LEU A 210 -11.56 -13.66 13.42
CA LEU A 210 -11.41 -14.12 14.80
C LEU A 210 -12.37 -15.27 15.14
N ALA A 211 -13.60 -15.23 14.62
CA ALA A 211 -14.57 -16.29 14.83
C ALA A 211 -14.16 -17.59 14.09
N HIS A 212 -13.84 -17.47 12.79
CA HIS A 212 -13.77 -18.63 11.89
C HIS A 212 -12.35 -19.10 11.54
N ARG A 213 -11.31 -18.28 11.74
CA ARG A 213 -9.91 -18.59 11.37
C ARG A 213 -8.92 -18.20 12.48
N PRO A 214 -9.07 -18.76 13.70
CA PRO A 214 -8.26 -18.38 14.86
C PRO A 214 -6.75 -18.65 14.66
N ASP A 215 -6.40 -19.67 13.89
CA ASP A 215 -5.01 -20.06 13.66
C ASP A 215 -4.33 -19.25 12.53
N LEU A 216 -5.07 -18.35 11.87
CA LEU A 216 -4.53 -17.50 10.80
C LEU A 216 -3.51 -16.51 11.40
N PRO A 217 -2.30 -16.37 10.83
CA PRO A 217 -1.36 -15.33 11.24
C PRO A 217 -1.94 -13.93 11.00
N ALA A 218 -1.75 -13.02 11.97
CA ALA A 218 -2.29 -11.67 11.92
C ALA A 218 -1.84 -10.90 10.66
N GLY A 219 -0.66 -11.18 10.11
CA GLY A 219 -0.15 -10.58 8.87
C GLY A 219 -0.87 -11.04 7.60
N GLN A 220 -1.56 -12.18 7.64
CA GLN A 220 -2.30 -12.75 6.50
C GLN A 220 -3.78 -12.36 6.48
N VAL A 221 -4.26 -11.68 7.52
CA VAL A 221 -5.64 -11.18 7.57
C VAL A 221 -5.85 -10.15 6.47
N ASP A 222 -6.89 -10.31 5.66
CA ASP A 222 -7.30 -9.31 4.70
C ASP A 222 -8.48 -8.51 5.26
N LEU A 223 -8.23 -7.23 5.51
CA LEU A 223 -9.26 -6.28 5.95
C LEU A 223 -9.68 -5.32 4.83
N ALA A 224 -9.20 -5.51 3.60
CA ALA A 224 -9.62 -4.68 2.49
C ALA A 224 -11.14 -4.85 2.24
N PRO A 225 -11.86 -3.75 1.91
CA PRO A 225 -13.24 -3.86 1.46
C PRO A 225 -13.29 -4.58 0.10
N ASP A 226 -14.37 -5.30 -0.20
CA ASP A 226 -14.50 -6.07 -1.46
C ASP A 226 -14.35 -5.21 -2.72
N ALA A 227 -14.71 -3.93 -2.63
CA ALA A 227 -14.52 -2.95 -3.70
C ALA A 227 -13.05 -2.78 -4.12
N SER A 228 -12.08 -3.12 -3.25
CA SER A 228 -10.64 -3.06 -3.55
C SER A 228 -10.18 -4.10 -4.57
N ALA A 229 -10.96 -5.15 -4.84
CA ALA A 229 -10.65 -6.12 -5.91
C ALA A 229 -10.57 -5.49 -7.31
N THR A 230 -11.16 -4.29 -7.49
CA THR A 230 -11.13 -3.55 -8.75
C THR A 230 -9.91 -2.63 -8.93
N LEU A 231 -9.04 -2.54 -7.92
CA LEU A 231 -7.85 -1.67 -7.94
C LEU A 231 -6.66 -2.28 -8.69
N SER A 232 -6.72 -3.56 -9.09
CA SER A 232 -5.74 -4.12 -10.02
C SER A 232 -5.95 -3.46 -11.38
N GLY A 233 -5.11 -2.49 -11.72
CA GLY A 233 -5.18 -1.73 -12.96
C GLY A 233 -5.52 -2.62 -14.16
N ARG A 234 -6.37 -2.12 -15.06
CA ARG A 234 -6.76 -2.87 -16.26
C ARG A 234 -5.50 -3.28 -17.02
N PRO A 235 -5.36 -4.56 -17.43
CA PRO A 235 -4.23 -4.96 -18.25
C PRO A 235 -4.23 -4.13 -19.54
N GLY A 236 -3.11 -3.44 -19.79
CA GLY A 236 -2.93 -2.67 -21.02
C GLY A 236 -2.99 -3.57 -22.25
N ILE A 237 -3.52 -3.06 -23.35
CA ILE A 237 -3.47 -3.75 -24.64
C ILE A 237 -2.00 -3.84 -25.06
N THR A 238 -1.51 -5.05 -25.31
CA THR A 238 -0.15 -5.23 -25.86
C THR A 238 -0.15 -4.73 -27.30
N PRO A 239 0.67 -3.74 -27.67
CA PRO A 239 0.70 -3.23 -29.03
C PRO A 239 1.18 -4.31 -30.01
N VAL A 240 0.57 -4.34 -31.19
CA VAL A 240 0.90 -5.31 -32.26
C VAL A 240 2.30 -5.09 -32.82
N LEU A 241 2.77 -3.83 -32.82
CA LEU A 241 4.12 -3.44 -33.23
C LEU A 241 4.96 -3.04 -32.01
N GLY A 242 6.24 -3.41 -32.03
CA GLY A 242 7.24 -2.86 -31.10
C GLY A 242 7.73 -1.49 -31.56
N CYS A 243 8.44 -0.75 -30.72
CA CYS A 243 8.88 0.63 -30.99
C CYS A 243 9.56 0.79 -32.36
N ALA A 244 10.49 -0.11 -32.69
CA ALA A 244 11.18 -0.14 -33.97
C ALA A 244 10.23 -0.31 -35.17
N GLY A 245 9.26 -1.22 -35.06
CA GLY A 245 8.24 -1.46 -36.07
C GLY A 245 7.26 -0.30 -36.20
N THR A 246 6.92 0.36 -35.10
CA THR A 246 6.09 1.57 -35.12
C THR A 246 6.75 2.69 -35.91
N VAL A 247 8.05 2.96 -35.69
CA VAL A 247 8.78 3.99 -36.44
C VAL A 247 8.86 3.64 -37.92
N ALA A 248 9.11 2.37 -38.26
CA ALA A 248 9.13 1.92 -39.66
C ALA A 248 7.76 2.07 -40.34
N ALA A 249 6.66 1.77 -39.63
CA ALA A 249 5.30 1.95 -40.15
C ALA A 249 4.96 3.42 -40.39
N VAL A 250 5.33 4.32 -39.47
CA VAL A 250 5.13 5.77 -39.63
C VAL A 250 5.95 6.31 -40.80
N ALA A 251 7.19 5.84 -40.99
CA ALA A 251 8.02 6.25 -42.12
C ALA A 251 7.48 5.79 -43.48
N ALA A 252 6.79 4.64 -43.53
CA ALA A 252 6.14 4.18 -44.75
C ALA A 252 4.91 5.03 -45.12
N ASP A 253 4.17 5.53 -44.12
CA ASP A 253 2.96 6.34 -44.31
C ASP A 253 3.27 7.83 -44.52
N THR A 254 4.27 8.36 -43.81
CA THR A 254 4.61 9.80 -43.76
C THR A 254 6.13 10.07 -43.88
N PRO A 255 6.77 9.68 -45.00
CA PRO A 255 8.22 9.68 -45.14
C PRO A 255 8.88 11.06 -44.95
N ASP A 256 8.25 12.12 -45.46
CA ASP A 256 8.80 13.48 -45.47
C ASP A 256 8.53 14.27 -44.17
N ALA A 257 7.76 13.69 -43.24
CA ALA A 257 7.51 14.32 -41.95
C ALA A 257 8.79 14.36 -41.11
N ILE A 258 8.98 15.44 -40.35
CA ILE A 258 10.13 15.59 -39.46
C ILE A 258 10.01 14.60 -38.29
N ALA A 259 11.01 13.73 -38.15
CA ALA A 259 11.11 12.78 -37.04
C ALA A 259 11.95 13.32 -35.88
N VAL A 260 13.10 13.95 -36.18
CA VAL A 260 14.03 14.45 -35.16
C VAL A 260 14.49 15.86 -35.51
N ARG A 261 14.46 16.76 -34.52
CA ARG A 261 15.03 18.11 -34.64
C ARG A 261 16.39 18.15 -33.91
N PRO A 262 17.47 18.59 -34.56
CA PRO A 262 18.76 18.74 -33.91
C PRO A 262 18.72 19.83 -32.83
N LEU A 263 19.63 19.71 -31.86
CA LEU A 263 19.78 20.69 -30.77
C LEU A 263 20.71 21.84 -31.14
N GLU A 264 21.61 21.63 -32.11
CA GLU A 264 22.60 22.62 -32.55
C GLU A 264 22.05 23.42 -33.73
N ASP A 265 22.15 24.75 -33.64
CA ASP A 265 21.72 25.66 -34.71
C ASP A 265 22.55 25.40 -35.98
N GLY A 266 21.87 25.29 -37.12
CA GLY A 266 22.49 25.08 -38.43
C GLY A 266 22.52 23.64 -38.94
N GLN A 267 22.15 22.65 -38.10
CA GLN A 267 21.88 21.29 -38.58
C GLN A 267 20.45 21.18 -39.12
N GLN A 268 20.27 20.45 -40.22
CA GLN A 268 18.94 20.22 -40.79
C GLN A 268 18.16 19.19 -39.96
N PRO A 269 16.83 19.36 -39.80
CA PRO A 269 15.96 18.32 -39.24
C PRO A 269 16.04 17.03 -40.04
N VAL A 270 15.85 15.89 -39.37
CA VAL A 270 15.84 14.57 -39.99
C VAL A 270 14.41 14.09 -40.19
N THR A 271 14.08 13.66 -41.40
CA THR A 271 12.76 13.10 -41.73
C THR A 271 12.62 11.65 -41.27
N TYR A 272 11.40 11.10 -41.23
CA TYR A 272 11.20 9.68 -40.91
C TYR A 272 11.90 8.76 -41.91
N ALA A 273 11.88 9.09 -43.21
CA ALA A 273 12.57 8.32 -44.23
C ALA A 273 14.09 8.28 -44.01
N GLU A 274 14.69 9.43 -43.70
CA GLU A 274 16.12 9.54 -43.41
C GLU A 274 16.49 8.80 -42.12
N LEU A 275 15.68 8.92 -41.07
CA LEU A 275 15.91 8.24 -39.79
C LEU A 275 15.93 6.72 -39.95
N VAL A 276 14.93 6.15 -40.64
CA VAL A 276 14.81 4.71 -40.92
C VAL A 276 15.98 4.23 -41.78
N LEU A 277 16.38 5.01 -42.80
CA LEU A 277 17.52 4.66 -43.63
C LEU A 277 18.82 4.59 -42.82
N ARG A 278 19.13 5.64 -42.03
CA ARG A 278 20.32 5.70 -41.19
C ARG A 278 20.33 4.60 -40.14
N ALA A 279 19.22 4.39 -39.44
CA ALA A 279 19.10 3.36 -38.42
C ALA A 279 19.21 1.95 -39.00
N GLY A 280 18.64 1.69 -40.18
CA GLY A 280 18.72 0.39 -40.86
C GLY A 280 20.13 0.04 -41.31
N GLN A 281 20.84 1.00 -41.91
CA GLN A 281 22.25 0.83 -42.28
C GLN A 281 23.13 0.61 -41.05
N PHE A 282 22.88 1.35 -39.97
CA PHE A 282 23.66 1.19 -38.75
C PHE A 282 23.34 -0.12 -38.02
N ALA A 283 22.08 -0.57 -38.02
CA ALA A 283 21.68 -1.85 -37.46
C ALA A 283 22.39 -3.02 -38.15
N GLN A 284 22.65 -2.94 -39.46
CA GLN A 284 23.42 -3.96 -40.18
C GLN A 284 24.85 -4.08 -39.64
N ARG A 285 25.55 -2.94 -39.48
CA ARG A 285 26.89 -2.90 -38.87
C ARG A 285 26.88 -3.43 -37.44
N LEU A 286 25.86 -3.09 -36.65
CA LEU A 286 25.75 -3.59 -35.29
C LEU A 286 25.61 -5.12 -35.24
N ARG A 287 24.88 -5.74 -36.17
CA ARG A 287 24.77 -7.20 -36.24
C ARG A 287 26.12 -7.88 -36.50
N GLU A 288 27.01 -7.24 -37.27
CA GLU A 288 28.37 -7.76 -37.52
C GLU A 288 29.23 -7.83 -36.24
N THR A 289 28.90 -7.02 -35.24
CA THR A 289 29.53 -7.05 -33.91
C THR A 289 28.87 -8.02 -32.93
N GLY A 290 27.85 -8.77 -33.38
CA GLY A 290 27.10 -9.71 -32.56
C GLY A 290 25.86 -9.11 -31.87
N ALA A 291 25.46 -7.88 -32.22
CA ALA A 291 24.24 -7.29 -31.69
C ALA A 291 23.00 -8.06 -32.18
N GLY A 292 22.20 -8.51 -31.23
CA GLY A 292 20.95 -9.25 -31.45
C GLY A 292 20.15 -9.45 -30.15
N PRO A 293 19.11 -10.29 -30.17
CA PRO A 293 18.29 -10.59 -28.99
C PRO A 293 19.12 -10.94 -27.75
N GLU A 294 18.76 -10.37 -26.60
CA GLU A 294 19.42 -10.62 -25.29
C GLU A 294 20.92 -10.25 -25.23
N THR A 295 21.37 -9.38 -26.15
CA THR A 295 22.70 -8.76 -26.09
C THR A 295 22.58 -7.28 -25.77
N VAL A 296 23.69 -6.68 -25.31
CA VAL A 296 23.72 -5.28 -24.89
C VAL A 296 24.68 -4.48 -25.76
N VAL A 297 24.22 -3.33 -26.26
CA VAL A 297 25.03 -2.34 -26.96
C VAL A 297 25.10 -1.06 -26.14
N ALA A 298 26.29 -0.61 -25.79
CA ALA A 298 26.48 0.59 -24.99
C ALA A 298 26.46 1.87 -25.82
N LEU A 299 25.80 2.91 -25.32
CA LEU A 299 25.70 4.23 -25.96
C LEU A 299 26.45 5.26 -25.11
N LEU A 300 27.61 5.70 -25.58
CA LEU A 300 28.37 6.81 -25.02
C LEU A 300 28.26 8.02 -25.97
N LEU A 301 27.03 8.53 -26.09
CA LEU A 301 26.70 9.66 -26.95
C LEU A 301 26.02 10.76 -26.11
N PRO A 302 26.31 12.04 -26.33
CA PRO A 302 25.50 13.12 -25.80
C PRO A 302 24.15 13.17 -26.54
N ARG A 303 23.24 14.05 -26.08
CA ARG A 303 21.97 14.28 -26.78
C ARG A 303 22.24 14.81 -28.20
N SER A 304 21.88 14.03 -29.21
CA SER A 304 22.04 14.38 -30.62
C SER A 304 21.08 13.56 -31.49
N VAL A 305 21.03 13.87 -32.78
CA VAL A 305 20.37 13.02 -33.79
C VAL A 305 20.98 11.61 -33.78
N ASP A 306 22.30 11.51 -33.67
CA ASP A 306 23.03 10.22 -33.65
C ASP A 306 22.61 9.32 -32.49
N LEU A 307 22.28 9.89 -31.33
CA LEU A 307 21.75 9.13 -30.20
C LEU A 307 20.43 8.44 -30.58
N VAL A 308 19.51 9.17 -31.22
CA VAL A 308 18.22 8.63 -31.67
C VAL A 308 18.41 7.56 -32.76
N VAL A 309 19.33 7.81 -33.70
CA VAL A 309 19.71 6.82 -34.73
C VAL A 309 20.27 5.56 -34.09
N ALA A 310 21.16 5.69 -33.10
CA ALA A 310 21.77 4.59 -32.39
C ALA A 310 20.75 3.76 -31.59
N GLU A 311 19.88 4.41 -30.82
CA GLU A 311 18.80 3.75 -30.07
C GLU A 311 17.88 2.95 -31.00
N LEU A 312 17.47 3.55 -32.13
CA LEU A 312 16.61 2.89 -33.10
C LEU A 312 17.34 1.72 -33.79
N ALA A 313 18.60 1.91 -34.18
CA ALA A 313 19.42 0.87 -34.80
C ALA A 313 19.62 -0.34 -33.86
N VAL A 314 19.90 -0.09 -32.58
CA VAL A 314 19.99 -1.14 -31.55
C VAL A 314 18.66 -1.89 -31.43
N ALA A 315 17.54 -1.17 -31.31
CA ALA A 315 16.21 -1.80 -31.25
C ALA A 315 15.88 -2.62 -32.51
N TRP A 316 16.34 -2.19 -33.69
CA TRP A 316 16.19 -2.92 -34.94
C TRP A 316 16.97 -4.24 -34.96
N THR A 317 18.14 -4.28 -34.31
CA THR A 317 18.87 -5.56 -34.14
C THR A 317 18.14 -6.54 -33.23
N GLY A 318 17.29 -6.04 -32.34
CA GLY A 318 16.67 -6.78 -31.24
C GLY A 318 17.50 -6.79 -29.96
N ALA A 319 18.65 -6.11 -29.95
CA ALA A 319 19.48 -5.91 -28.77
C ALA A 319 18.92 -4.82 -27.86
N ALA A 320 19.46 -4.77 -26.64
CA ALA A 320 19.16 -3.75 -25.66
C ALA A 320 20.24 -2.67 -25.67
N TYR A 321 19.85 -1.40 -25.57
CA TYR A 321 20.82 -0.32 -25.41
C TYR A 321 21.15 -0.08 -23.93
N LEU A 322 22.40 0.30 -23.65
CA LEU A 322 22.89 0.67 -22.33
C LEU A 322 23.41 2.11 -22.39
N PRO A 323 22.66 3.12 -21.92
CA PRO A 323 23.14 4.48 -21.96
C PRO A 323 24.24 4.69 -20.91
N LEU A 324 25.34 5.28 -21.35
CA LEU A 324 26.47 5.67 -20.53
C LEU A 324 26.58 7.20 -20.54
N HIS A 325 26.94 7.77 -19.39
CA HIS A 325 27.15 9.20 -19.30
C HIS A 325 28.60 9.54 -19.68
N PRO A 326 28.85 10.51 -20.59
CA PRO A 326 30.20 10.95 -20.95
C PRO A 326 31.05 11.38 -19.76
N ASP A 327 30.45 12.06 -18.78
CA ASP A 327 31.15 12.54 -17.58
C ASP A 327 31.44 11.45 -16.53
N TRP A 328 31.09 10.19 -16.78
CA TRP A 328 31.45 9.12 -15.84
C TRP A 328 32.96 8.85 -15.88
N PRO A 329 33.59 8.59 -14.72
CA PRO A 329 34.98 8.17 -14.68
C PRO A 329 35.19 6.91 -15.53
N ALA A 330 36.31 6.83 -16.27
CA ALA A 330 36.59 5.70 -17.16
C ALA A 330 36.53 4.33 -16.47
N ALA A 331 36.95 4.26 -15.19
CA ALA A 331 36.85 3.05 -14.39
C ALA A 331 35.39 2.59 -14.20
N ARG A 332 34.44 3.52 -14.04
CA ARG A 332 33.01 3.22 -13.93
C ARG A 332 32.47 2.72 -15.27
N ILE A 333 32.79 3.39 -16.37
CA ILE A 333 32.39 2.97 -17.72
C ILE A 333 32.88 1.55 -18.01
N ARG A 334 34.17 1.26 -17.78
CA ARG A 334 34.75 -0.08 -17.95
C ARG A 334 34.03 -1.14 -17.11
N THR A 335 33.75 -0.83 -15.84
CA THR A 335 33.06 -1.74 -14.94
C THR A 335 31.64 -2.05 -15.43
N VAL A 336 30.90 -1.02 -15.83
CA VAL A 336 29.53 -1.15 -16.32
C VAL A 336 29.49 -1.93 -17.64
N LEU A 337 30.39 -1.63 -18.57
CA LEU A 337 30.53 -2.36 -19.84
C LEU A 337 30.80 -3.84 -19.61
N GLY A 338 31.78 -4.17 -18.77
CA GLY A 338 32.15 -5.55 -18.46
C GLY A 338 31.04 -6.30 -17.74
N THR A 339 30.36 -5.66 -16.78
CA THR A 339 29.25 -6.27 -16.03
C THR A 339 28.03 -6.51 -16.90
N ALA A 340 27.74 -5.60 -17.83
CA ALA A 340 26.63 -5.74 -18.77
C ALA A 340 26.93 -6.71 -19.92
N GLY A 341 28.18 -7.15 -20.11
CA GLY A 341 28.58 -7.98 -21.24
C GLY A 341 28.35 -7.27 -22.58
N ALA A 342 28.61 -5.96 -22.65
CA ALA A 342 28.33 -5.17 -23.85
C ALA A 342 29.14 -5.68 -25.05
N VAL A 343 28.46 -6.00 -26.16
CA VAL A 343 29.09 -6.52 -27.39
C VAL A 343 29.71 -5.42 -28.24
N ALA A 344 29.20 -4.19 -28.07
CA ALA A 344 29.65 -3.01 -28.80
C ALA A 344 29.48 -1.73 -27.97
N LEU A 345 30.28 -0.72 -28.28
CA LEU A 345 30.23 0.64 -27.76
C LEU A 345 30.04 1.62 -28.91
N ILE A 346 28.96 2.40 -28.87
CA ILE A 346 28.69 3.46 -29.83
C ILE A 346 29.11 4.80 -29.21
N CYS A 347 29.99 5.52 -29.89
CA CYS A 347 30.44 6.85 -29.46
C CYS A 347 30.71 7.78 -30.66
N ARG A 348 31.06 9.04 -30.41
CA ARG A 348 31.47 9.97 -31.48
C ARG A 348 32.87 9.60 -32.02
N PRO A 349 33.15 9.85 -33.31
CA PRO A 349 34.51 9.76 -33.84
C PRO A 349 35.49 10.59 -33.01
N GLY A 350 36.69 10.07 -32.76
CA GLY A 350 37.72 10.74 -31.96
C GLY A 350 37.54 10.65 -30.43
N THR A 351 36.53 9.92 -29.94
CA THR A 351 36.43 9.61 -28.50
C THR A 351 37.55 8.63 -28.10
N GLU A 352 38.37 8.98 -27.11
CA GLU A 352 39.35 8.05 -26.54
C GLU A 352 38.65 6.92 -25.78
N THR A 353 38.80 5.68 -26.25
CA THR A 353 38.09 4.51 -25.72
C THR A 353 39.01 3.44 -25.13
N ASP A 354 40.33 3.57 -25.25
CA ASP A 354 41.33 2.60 -24.79
C ASP A 354 41.18 2.24 -23.30
N ALA A 355 40.75 3.21 -22.48
CA ALA A 355 40.57 3.02 -21.04
C ALA A 355 39.35 2.15 -20.67
N TYR A 356 38.46 1.84 -21.63
CA TYR A 356 37.21 1.10 -21.40
C TYR A 356 37.34 -0.41 -21.55
N GLY A 357 38.47 -0.90 -22.09
CA GLY A 357 38.74 -2.32 -22.32
C GLY A 357 38.36 -2.79 -23.73
N PRO A 358 38.55 -4.08 -24.04
CA PRO A 358 38.33 -4.62 -25.39
C PRO A 358 36.82 -4.70 -25.69
N VAL A 359 36.31 -3.75 -26.47
CA VAL A 359 34.93 -3.71 -26.98
C VAL A 359 34.93 -3.19 -28.41
N ALA A 360 34.07 -3.71 -29.28
CA ALA A 360 33.93 -3.19 -30.64
C ALA A 360 33.37 -1.77 -30.58
N VAL A 361 34.08 -0.80 -31.16
CA VAL A 361 33.66 0.62 -31.17
C VAL A 361 33.08 0.94 -32.55
N LEU A 362 31.88 1.54 -32.58
CA LEU A 362 31.26 2.01 -33.82
C LEU A 362 30.84 3.47 -33.73
N HIS A 363 30.74 4.10 -34.90
CA HIS A 363 30.34 5.50 -35.04
C HIS A 363 29.13 5.62 -35.97
N PRO A 364 28.03 6.28 -35.55
CA PRO A 364 26.83 6.39 -36.37
C PRO A 364 27.10 7.01 -37.75
N ASP A 365 27.88 8.10 -37.79
CA ASP A 365 28.18 8.89 -39.00
C ASP A 365 29.63 8.71 -39.54
N GLY A 366 30.45 7.84 -38.92
CA GLY A 366 31.89 7.75 -39.20
C GLY A 366 32.34 6.56 -40.06
N ASP A 367 31.55 5.48 -40.12
CA ASP A 367 31.96 4.25 -40.80
C ASP A 367 31.38 4.17 -42.22
N PRO A 368 32.10 3.59 -43.19
CA PRO A 368 31.62 3.47 -44.57
C PRO A 368 30.30 2.70 -44.64
N THR A 369 29.31 3.26 -45.33
CA THR A 369 28.05 2.58 -45.63
C THR A 369 28.30 1.52 -46.72
N PRO A 370 27.74 0.31 -46.59
CA PRO A 370 27.76 -0.66 -47.68
C PRO A 370 27.13 -0.04 -48.94
N SER A 371 27.86 -0.08 -50.06
CA SER A 371 27.53 0.61 -51.33
C SER A 371 26.27 0.09 -52.02
N ASP A 372 25.61 -0.94 -51.51
CA ASP A 372 24.69 -1.77 -52.29
C ASP A 372 23.24 -1.28 -52.30
N GLY A 373 22.96 -0.08 -51.77
CA GLY A 373 21.66 0.59 -51.90
C GLY A 373 20.45 -0.21 -51.40
N HIS A 374 20.68 -1.27 -50.62
CA HIS A 374 19.59 -2.12 -50.13
C HIS A 374 18.79 -1.37 -49.07
N PRO A 375 17.45 -1.36 -49.17
CA PRO A 375 16.63 -0.91 -48.06
C PRO A 375 17.02 -1.78 -46.86
N GLY A 376 17.46 -1.15 -45.76
CA GLY A 376 18.05 -1.86 -44.62
C GLY A 376 17.21 -3.04 -44.15
N THR A 377 17.85 -4.02 -43.50
CA THR A 377 17.18 -5.22 -42.98
C THR A 377 15.94 -4.82 -42.15
N PRO A 378 14.78 -5.48 -42.32
CA PRO A 378 13.59 -5.14 -41.56
C PRO A 378 13.85 -5.20 -40.04
N PRO A 379 13.11 -4.39 -39.25
CA PRO A 379 13.23 -4.43 -37.80
C PRO A 379 13.01 -5.83 -37.25
N ALA A 380 13.72 -6.17 -36.17
CA ALA A 380 13.43 -7.37 -35.41
C ALA A 380 11.94 -7.42 -35.02
N ALA A 381 11.35 -8.62 -35.07
CA ALA A 381 9.98 -8.82 -34.65
C ALA A 381 9.79 -8.42 -33.18
N PRO A 382 8.65 -7.82 -32.81
CA PRO A 382 8.37 -7.45 -31.44
C PRO A 382 8.42 -8.65 -30.51
N ALA A 383 9.16 -8.53 -29.41
CA ALA A 383 9.30 -9.56 -28.41
C ALA A 383 9.25 -8.90 -27.01
N PRO A 384 8.05 -8.75 -26.41
CA PRO A 384 7.85 -7.94 -25.21
C PRO A 384 8.55 -8.49 -23.95
N HIS A 385 9.00 -9.75 -23.99
CA HIS A 385 9.74 -10.40 -22.92
C HIS A 385 11.26 -10.21 -23.02
N ARG A 386 11.75 -9.55 -24.09
CA ARG A 386 13.17 -9.33 -24.33
C ARG A 386 13.63 -7.98 -23.83
N LEU A 387 14.93 -7.90 -23.54
CA LEU A 387 15.55 -6.64 -23.13
C LEU A 387 15.43 -5.58 -24.24
N ALA A 388 14.89 -4.41 -23.90
CA ALA A 388 14.90 -3.22 -24.75
C ALA A 388 16.04 -2.26 -24.36
N TYR A 389 16.37 -2.20 -23.08
CA TYR A 389 17.45 -1.40 -22.53
C TYR A 389 17.94 -1.95 -21.19
N VAL A 390 19.14 -1.54 -20.77
CA VAL A 390 19.69 -1.79 -19.43
C VAL A 390 20.00 -0.44 -18.78
N MET A 391 19.29 -0.10 -17.70
CA MET A 391 19.45 1.18 -16.99
C MET A 391 20.13 0.96 -15.64
N TYR A 392 21.36 1.46 -15.49
CA TYR A 392 22.05 1.46 -14.21
C TYR A 392 21.55 2.60 -13.33
N THR A 393 21.03 2.25 -12.15
CA THR A 393 20.66 3.21 -11.11
C THR A 393 21.79 3.35 -10.09
N SER A 394 21.73 4.37 -9.23
CA SER A 394 22.79 4.67 -8.25
C SER A 394 23.05 3.59 -7.22
N GLY A 395 22.29 2.48 -7.21
CA GLY A 395 22.41 1.40 -6.23
C GLY A 395 22.12 1.90 -4.82
N SER A 396 20.91 1.67 -4.31
CA SER A 396 20.71 1.69 -2.86
C SER A 396 21.54 0.55 -2.27
N THR A 397 22.42 0.87 -1.33
CA THR A 397 23.25 -0.12 -0.63
C THR A 397 22.41 -1.00 0.29
#